data_AF-A0A4Q5ZXZ2-F1
#
_entry.id   AF-A0A4Q5ZXZ2-F1
#
_cell.length_a   1.000
_cell.length_b   1.000
_cell.length_c   1.000
_cell.angle_alpha   90.00
_cell.angle_beta   90.00
_cell.angle_gamma   90.00
#
_symmetry.space_group_name_H-M   'P 1'
#
loop_
_entity.id
_entity.type
_entity.pdbx_description
1 polymer ?
#
loop_
_entity_poly.entity_id
_entity_poly.type
_entity_poly.pdbx_seq_one_letter_code
_entity_poly.pdbx_strand_id
1 'polypeptide(L)'
;MPKKLPATGKQVRGWFMHLIIFAVVNAILWYVCYKGATGWVYPWPSWITAAWALTVIGHACLVWANYEDKGHEEWKRHASN
;
A
#
# COMPACT_ATOMS: atom_id res chain seq x y z
N MET A 1 9.95 -17.63 -18.86
CA MET A 1 9.52 -17.18 -17.51
C MET A 1 9.06 -15.73 -17.63
N PRO A 2 8.05 -15.27 -16.87
CA PRO A 2 7.62 -13.87 -16.92
C PRO A 2 8.77 -12.96 -16.48
N LYS A 3 9.01 -11.89 -17.24
CA LYS A 3 10.12 -10.98 -16.99
C LYS A 3 9.72 -9.99 -15.90
N LYS A 4 10.63 -9.73 -14.96
CA LYS A 4 10.41 -8.74 -13.90
C LYS A 4 10.47 -7.33 -14.50
N LEU A 5 9.46 -6.51 -14.21
CA LEU A 5 9.43 -5.12 -14.61
C LEU A 5 10.13 -4.26 -13.56
N PRO A 6 11.12 -3.44 -13.94
CA PRO A 6 11.81 -2.59 -12.98
C PRO A 6 10.87 -1.50 -12.47
N ALA A 7 10.95 -1.22 -11.17
CA ALA A 7 10.24 -0.11 -10.57
C ALA A 7 10.75 1.24 -11.11
N THR A 8 9.84 2.12 -11.51
CA THR A 8 10.18 3.50 -11.85
C THR A 8 10.36 4.35 -10.59
N GLY A 9 11.19 5.40 -10.65
CA GLY A 9 11.35 6.33 -9.53
C GLY A 9 10.03 6.98 -9.08
N LYS A 10 9.09 7.19 -10.03
CA LYS A 10 7.74 7.71 -9.74
C LYS A 10 6.93 6.73 -8.90
N GLN A 11 6.97 5.44 -9.21
CA GLN A 11 6.29 4.38 -8.45
C GLN A 11 6.86 4.27 -7.02
N VAL A 12 8.19 4.25 -6.89
CA VAL A 12 8.85 4.21 -5.58
C VAL A 12 8.49 5.43 -4.72
N ARG A 13 8.53 6.64 -5.29
CA ARG A 13 8.13 7.87 -4.59
C ARG A 13 6.67 7.84 -4.16
N GLY A 14 5.79 7.33 -5.03
CA GLY A 14 4.37 7.15 -4.72
C GLY A 14 4.17 6.23 -3.52
N TRP A 15 4.82 5.06 -3.50
CA TRP A 15 4.77 4.14 -2.36
C TRP A 15 5.29 4.78 -1.07
N PHE A 16 6.43 5.48 -1.14
CA PHE A 16 7.05 6.11 0.04
C PHE A 16 6.15 7.18 0.67
N MET A 17 5.46 7.97 -0.17
CA MET A 17 4.46 8.93 0.30
C MET A 17 3.32 8.24 1.07
N HIS A 18 2.79 7.12 0.58
CA HIS A 18 1.74 6.37 1.28
C HIS A 18 2.24 5.79 2.60
N LEU A 19 3.49 5.32 2.65
CA LEU A 19 4.12 4.85 3.88
C LEU A 19 4.24 5.97 4.94
N ILE A 20 4.67 7.17 4.53
CA ILE A 20 4.76 8.33 5.43
C ILE A 20 3.38 8.69 5.97
N ILE A 21 2.38 8.84 5.09
CA ILE A 21 1.01 9.18 5.50
C ILE A 21 0.45 8.11 6.45
N PHE A 22 0.66 6.84 6.13
CA PHE A 22 0.28 5.72 7.00
C PHE A 22 0.89 5.88 8.39
N ALA A 23 2.21 6.12 8.50
CA ALA A 23 2.88 6.26 9.78
C ALA A 23 2.38 7.46 10.59
N VAL A 24 2.27 8.63 9.95
CA VAL A 24 1.86 9.88 10.62
C VAL A 24 0.41 9.79 11.11
N VAL A 25 -0.51 9.35 10.24
CA VAL A 25 -1.94 9.27 10.60
C VAL A 25 -2.16 8.23 11.68
N ASN A 26 -1.54 7.05 11.59
CA ASN A 26 -1.69 6.05 12.65
C ASN A 26 -1.10 6.53 13.98
N ALA A 27 0.06 7.18 13.98
CA ALA A 27 0.61 7.77 15.21
C ALA A 27 -0.38 8.76 15.87
N ILE A 28 -1.04 9.61 15.08
CA ILE A 28 -2.07 10.53 15.57
C ILE A 28 -3.29 9.76 16.11
N LEU A 29 -3.79 8.76 15.38
CA LEU A 29 -4.95 7.97 15.81
C LEU A 29 -4.70 7.25 17.14
N TRP A 30 -3.54 6.61 17.27
CA TRP A 30 -3.14 5.92 18.49
C TRP A 30 -2.91 6.92 19.64
N TYR A 31 -2.30 8.07 19.37
CA TYR A 31 -2.18 9.13 20.37
C TYR A 31 -3.56 9.59 20.87
N VAL A 32 -4.50 9.90 19.96
CA VAL A 32 -5.86 10.33 20.32
C VAL A 32 -6.61 9.23 21.09
N CYS A 33 -6.41 7.96 20.73
CA CYS A 33 -7.06 6.83 21.40
C CYS A 33 -6.67 6.70 22.88
N TYR A 34 -5.41 6.97 23.22
CA TYR A 34 -4.89 6.77 24.58
C TYR A 34 -4.66 8.05 25.38
N LYS A 35 -4.83 9.22 24.75
CA LYS A 35 -4.64 10.51 25.42
C LYS A 35 -5.60 10.65 26.60
N GLY A 36 -5.05 10.72 27.81
CA GLY A 36 -5.83 10.92 29.04
C GLY A 36 -6.54 9.67 29.56
N ALA A 37 -6.20 8.48 29.05
CA ALA A 37 -6.77 7.23 29.53
C ALA A 37 -6.25 6.89 30.94
N THR A 38 -7.16 6.75 31.91
CA THR A 38 -6.87 6.32 33.29
C THR A 38 -7.28 4.86 33.57
N GLY A 39 -7.78 4.17 32.54
CA GLY A 39 -8.27 2.80 32.62
C GLY A 39 -8.26 2.13 31.26
N TRP A 40 -8.96 0.99 31.13
CA TRP A 40 -9.02 0.25 29.87
C TRP A 40 -9.76 1.04 28.79
N VAL A 41 -9.12 1.21 27.63
CA VAL A 41 -9.71 1.83 26.43
C VAL A 41 -9.63 0.84 25.28
N TYR A 42 -10.75 0.70 24.57
CA TYR A 42 -10.82 -0.15 23.40
C TYR A 42 -9.88 0.39 22.30
N PRO A 43 -8.92 -0.42 21.79
CA PRO A 43 -7.93 0.00 20.80
C PRO A 43 -8.56 0.12 19.41
N TRP A 44 -9.44 1.08 19.24
CA TRP A 44 -10.20 1.22 18.01
C TRP A 44 -9.38 1.52 16.74
N PRO A 45 -8.18 2.15 16.81
CA PRO A 45 -7.35 2.33 15.63
C PRO A 45 -6.78 1.02 15.06
N SER A 46 -6.89 -0.11 15.78
CA SER A 46 -6.26 -1.39 15.41
C SER A 46 -6.72 -1.92 14.05
N TRP A 47 -8.02 -1.96 13.76
CA TRP A 47 -8.51 -2.44 12.46
C TRP A 47 -8.18 -1.46 11.33
N ILE A 48 -8.16 -0.16 11.60
CA ILE A 48 -7.75 0.86 10.60
C ILE A 48 -6.28 0.66 10.26
N THR A 49 -5.44 0.51 11.29
CA THR A 49 -4.00 0.24 11.14
C THR A 49 -3.80 -1.02 10.30
N ALA A 50 -4.51 -2.11 10.61
CA ALA A 50 -4.39 -3.38 9.89
C ALA A 50 -4.83 -3.26 8.41
N ALA A 51 -5.99 -2.67 8.15
CA ALA A 51 -6.50 -2.49 6.79
C ALA A 51 -5.56 -1.62 5.94
N TRP A 52 -5.06 -0.53 6.48
CA TRP A 52 -4.13 0.35 5.76
C TRP A 52 -2.73 -0.24 5.63
N ALA A 53 -2.26 -1.01 6.61
CA ALA A 53 -0.99 -1.73 6.48
C ALA A 53 -1.05 -2.71 5.29
N LEU A 54 -2.18 -3.40 5.12
CA LEU A 54 -2.38 -4.29 3.98
C LEU A 54 -2.31 -3.55 2.63
N THR A 55 -2.85 -2.34 2.53
CA THR A 55 -2.77 -1.55 1.29
C THR A 55 -1.36 -1.05 1.00
N VAL A 56 -0.59 -0.66 2.02
CA VAL A 56 0.84 -0.29 1.87
C VAL A 56 1.67 -1.49 1.42
N ILE A 57 1.41 -2.67 1.97
CA ILE A 57 2.05 -3.93 1.55
C ILE A 57 1.64 -4.28 0.12
N GLY A 58 0.36 -4.20 -0.21
CA GLY A 58 -0.12 -4.43 -1.57
C GLY A 58 0.50 -3.48 -2.59
N HIS A 59 0.64 -2.20 -2.24
CA HIS A 59 1.35 -1.24 -3.07
C HIS A 59 2.84 -1.58 -3.20
N ALA A 60 3.51 -2.06 -2.14
CA ALA A 60 4.88 -2.55 -2.23
C ALA A 60 4.99 -3.70 -3.25
N CYS A 61 4.05 -4.64 -3.22
CA CYS A 61 3.98 -5.72 -4.19
C CYS A 61 3.83 -5.19 -5.63
N LEU A 62 2.99 -4.17 -5.85
CA LEU A 62 2.85 -3.55 -7.18
C LEU A 62 4.12 -2.83 -7.66
N VAL A 63 4.97 -2.35 -6.75
CA VAL A 63 6.23 -1.69 -7.12
C VAL A 63 7.34 -2.72 -7.38
N TRP A 64 7.52 -3.70 -6.49
CA TRP A 64 8.70 -4.58 -6.51
C TRP A 64 8.44 -6.02 -6.93
N ALA A 65 7.18 -6.45 -6.95
CA ALA A 65 6.74 -7.77 -7.42
C ALA A 65 5.91 -7.67 -8.70
N ASN A 66 6.22 -6.70 -9.56
CA ASN A 66 5.57 -6.51 -10.85
C ASN A 66 6.29 -7.28 -11.97
N TYR A 67 5.52 -7.97 -12.80
CA TYR A 67 6.00 -8.82 -13.88
C TYR A 67 5.20 -8.58 -15.16
N GLU A 68 5.81 -8.87 -16.30
CA GLU A 68 5.12 -8.83 -17.59
C GLU A 68 3.93 -9.79 -17.60
N ASP A 69 2.78 -9.29 -18.05
CA ASP A 69 1.61 -10.12 -18.35
C ASP A 69 1.78 -10.77 -19.72
N LYS A 70 1.75 -12.09 -19.76
CA LYS A 70 1.87 -12.88 -21.01
C LYS A 70 0.74 -12.59 -22.00
N GLY A 71 -0.45 -12.23 -21.51
CA GLY A 71 -1.62 -11.94 -22.35
C GLY A 71 -1.65 -10.52 -22.92
N HIS A 72 -0.73 -9.65 -22.51
CA HIS A 72 -0.79 -8.23 -22.83
C HIS A 72 -0.70 -7.93 -24.33
N GLU A 73 0.14 -8.65 -25.08
CA GLU A 73 0.28 -8.46 -26.53
C GLU A 73 -0.93 -8.99 -27.31
N GLU A 74 -1.54 -10.09 -26.86
CA GLU A 74 -2.79 -10.61 -27.42
C GLU A 74 -3.96 -9.64 -27.17
N TRP A 75 -4.05 -9.09 -25.95
CA TRP A 75 -5.02 -8.05 -25.62
C TRP A 75 -4.84 -6.81 -26.52
N LYS A 76 -3.60 -6.32 -26.72
CA LYS A 76 -3.33 -5.19 -27.61
C LYS A 76 -3.79 -5.45 -29.04
N ARG A 77 -3.54 -6.66 -29.57
CA ARG A 77 -3.98 -7.08 -30.90
C ARG A 77 -5.51 -7.02 -31.04
N HIS A 78 -6.24 -7.40 -29.99
CA HIS A 78 -7.70 -7.38 -29.99
C HIS A 78 -8.24 -5.95 -29.82
N ALA A 79 -7.54 -5.10 -29.08
CA ALA A 79 -7.92 -3.69 -28.88
C ALA A 79 -7.66 -2.80 -30.10
N SER A 80 -6.78 -3.20 -31.02
CA SER A 80 -6.46 -2.46 -32.25
C SER A 80 -7.29 -2.83 -33.48
N ASN A 81 -8.14 -3.86 -33.38
CA ASN A 81 -9.06 -4.32 -34.42
C ASN A 81 -10.47 -3.77 -34.16
#